data_AF-A0A6A6TC22-F1
#
_entry.id   AF-A0A6A6TC22-F1
#
_cell.length_a   1.000
_cell.length_b   1.000
_cell.length_c   1.000
_cell.angle_alpha   90.00
_cell.angle_beta   90.00
_cell.angle_gamma   90.00
#
_symmetry.space_group_name_H-M   'P 1'
#
loop_
_entity.id
_entity.type
_entity.pdbx_description
1 polymer ?
#
loop_
_entity_poly.entity_id
_entity_poly.type
_entity_poly.pdbx_seq_one_letter_code
_entity_poly.pdbx_strand_id
1 'polypeptide(L)'
;MGIEEQKEEREILESIYPDEITDVSETEFRISIVLDVPTEDDDDTEPPTIILNVQYPPDYPDEAPRLDISQPPNAAKHPFLDIQDDKARLLSALSDTIEENMGMAMVFTLVSTVKDGAELLISERATAKQALKEMEAQKAEEEENRKFQGEAVTRESFLAWRDKFRKEMAEEEQRKLEEKEAEDKKKKVKEEKKLTGKELWQQGLVGKVDEDDDDDDGLESMEKLKIQPAA
;
A
#
# COMPACT_ATOMS: atom_id res chain seq x y z
N MET A 1 -62.13 0.24 -1.13
CA MET A 1 -61.28 0.46 -2.31
C MET A 1 -60.05 -0.43 -2.20
N GLY A 2 -59.28 -0.32 -1.11
CA GLY A 2 -58.04 -1.07 -0.91
C GLY A 2 -58.03 -2.59 -1.18
N ILE A 3 -59.10 -3.35 -0.87
CA ILE A 3 -59.07 -4.82 -1.00
C ILE A 3 -58.92 -5.30 -2.46
N GLU A 4 -59.49 -4.57 -3.43
CA GLU A 4 -59.36 -4.93 -4.85
C GLU A 4 -57.95 -4.60 -5.35
N GLU A 5 -57.44 -3.41 -5.01
CA GLU A 5 -56.06 -2.98 -5.33
C GLU A 5 -55.00 -3.89 -4.69
N GLN A 6 -55.21 -4.34 -3.45
CA GLN A 6 -54.34 -5.32 -2.79
C GLN A 6 -54.26 -6.63 -3.56
N LYS A 7 -55.38 -7.10 -4.12
CA LYS A 7 -55.42 -8.33 -4.91
C LYS A 7 -54.76 -8.14 -6.27
N GLU A 8 -55.04 -7.04 -6.96
CA GLU A 8 -54.40 -6.73 -8.23
C GLU A 8 -52.88 -6.61 -8.08
N GLU A 9 -52.40 -5.89 -7.06
CA GLU A 9 -50.96 -5.82 -6.76
C GLU A 9 -50.40 -7.20 -6.41
N ARG A 10 -51.13 -8.01 -5.63
CA ARG A 10 -50.70 -9.38 -5.29
C ARG A 10 -50.52 -10.23 -6.54
N GLU A 11 -51.46 -10.22 -7.48
CA GLU A 11 -51.37 -10.97 -8.74
C GLU A 11 -50.19 -10.49 -9.60
N ILE A 12 -49.92 -9.19 -9.61
CA ILE A 12 -48.74 -8.62 -10.28
C ILE A 12 -47.46 -9.14 -9.62
N LEU A 13 -47.38 -9.12 -8.29
CA LEU A 13 -46.21 -9.61 -7.55
C LEU A 13 -45.99 -11.12 -7.74
N GLU A 14 -47.04 -11.93 -7.84
CA GLU A 14 -46.91 -13.36 -8.17
C GLU A 14 -46.36 -13.59 -9.59
N SER A 15 -46.70 -12.71 -10.52
CA SER A 15 -46.18 -12.75 -11.89
C SER A 15 -44.72 -12.31 -11.98
N ILE A 16 -44.32 -11.33 -11.16
CA ILE A 16 -42.94 -10.82 -11.12
C ILE A 16 -42.01 -11.75 -10.32
N TYR A 17 -42.51 -12.32 -9.21
CA TYR A 17 -41.74 -13.12 -8.25
C TYR A 17 -42.42 -14.48 -8.00
N PRO A 18 -42.51 -15.36 -9.02
CA PRO A 18 -43.25 -16.61 -8.91
C PRO A 18 -42.63 -17.62 -7.93
N ASP A 19 -41.30 -17.61 -7.78
CA ASP A 19 -40.57 -18.59 -6.96
C ASP A 19 -40.09 -18.00 -5.62
N GLU A 20 -40.02 -16.68 -5.53
CA GLU A 20 -39.45 -15.95 -4.40
C GLU A 20 -40.50 -15.53 -3.36
N ILE A 21 -41.78 -15.51 -3.74
CA ILE A 21 -42.88 -15.12 -2.87
C ILE A 21 -43.41 -16.31 -2.07
N THR A 22 -43.65 -16.10 -0.77
CA THR A 22 -44.20 -17.12 0.13
C THR A 22 -45.36 -16.54 0.91
N ASP A 23 -46.55 -17.09 0.71
CA ASP A 23 -47.76 -16.73 1.45
C ASP A 23 -47.69 -17.20 2.90
N VAL A 24 -48.02 -16.29 3.82
CA VAL A 24 -48.24 -16.61 5.24
C VAL A 24 -49.73 -16.54 5.57
N SER A 25 -50.43 -15.53 5.05
CA SER A 25 -51.87 -15.33 5.18
C SER A 25 -52.41 -14.47 4.04
N GLU A 26 -53.73 -14.24 4.00
CA GLU A 26 -54.37 -13.38 2.98
C GLU A 26 -53.84 -11.93 2.98
N THR A 27 -53.28 -11.47 4.10
CA THR A 27 -52.77 -10.10 4.26
C THR A 27 -51.28 -10.05 4.58
N GLU A 28 -50.59 -11.20 4.64
CA GLU A 28 -49.17 -11.28 5.01
C GLU A 28 -48.44 -12.27 4.12
N PHE A 29 -47.33 -11.82 3.56
CA PHE A 29 -46.48 -12.62 2.69
C PHE A 29 -45.03 -12.20 2.83
N ARG A 30 -44.13 -13.02 2.31
CA ARG A 30 -42.69 -12.81 2.36
C ARG A 30 -42.15 -12.85 0.95
N ILE A 31 -41.21 -11.97 0.65
CA ILE A 31 -40.53 -11.90 -0.63
C ILE A 31 -39.04 -12.16 -0.38
N SER A 32 -38.51 -13.19 -1.03
CA SER A 32 -37.09 -13.51 -0.99
C SER A 32 -36.35 -12.69 -2.04
N ILE A 33 -35.45 -11.82 -1.61
CA ILE A 33 -34.70 -10.90 -2.46
C ILE A 33 -33.26 -11.40 -2.52
N VAL A 34 -32.86 -11.90 -3.68
CA VAL A 34 -31.47 -12.27 -3.95
C VAL A 34 -30.70 -11.01 -4.35
N LEU A 35 -29.61 -10.73 -3.64
CA LEU A 35 -28.75 -9.58 -3.91
C LEU A 35 -27.73 -9.94 -5.00
N ASP A 36 -27.57 -9.03 -5.97
CA ASP A 36 -26.57 -9.13 -7.02
C ASP A 36 -25.32 -8.39 -6.57
N VAL A 37 -24.42 -9.12 -5.92
CA VAL A 37 -23.14 -8.57 -5.46
C VAL A 37 -21.99 -9.23 -6.21
N PRO A 38 -21.02 -8.45 -6.70
CA PRO A 38 -19.83 -9.02 -7.33
C PRO A 38 -19.04 -9.78 -6.26
N THR A 39 -19.12 -11.11 -6.29
CA THR A 39 -18.20 -11.98 -5.57
C THR A 39 -16.87 -11.95 -6.31
N GLU A 40 -15.77 -11.61 -5.62
CA GLU A 40 -14.44 -11.72 -6.20
C GLU A 40 -14.24 -13.17 -6.66
N ASP A 41 -14.11 -13.35 -7.98
CA ASP A 41 -14.05 -14.52 -8.90
C ASP A 41 -13.74 -15.97 -8.42
N ASP A 42 -13.59 -16.30 -7.14
CA ASP A 42 -13.14 -17.63 -6.67
C ASP A 42 -13.89 -18.21 -5.46
N ASP A 43 -14.87 -17.49 -4.90
CA ASP A 43 -15.67 -17.99 -3.78
C ASP A 43 -16.99 -18.57 -4.29
N ASP A 44 -17.22 -19.88 -4.11
CA ASP A 44 -18.50 -20.62 -4.22
C ASP A 44 -19.56 -20.09 -3.22
N THR A 45 -19.49 -18.80 -2.86
CA THR A 45 -20.35 -18.13 -1.90
C THR A 45 -21.66 -17.79 -2.59
N GLU A 46 -22.72 -18.48 -2.20
CA GLU A 46 -24.07 -18.19 -2.66
C GLU A 46 -24.43 -16.71 -2.42
N PRO A 47 -25.14 -16.06 -3.35
CA PRO A 47 -25.51 -14.66 -3.22
C PRO A 47 -26.33 -14.44 -1.94
N PRO A 48 -26.03 -13.40 -1.15
CA PRO A 48 -26.78 -13.12 0.07
C PRO A 48 -28.24 -12.87 -0.28
N THR A 49 -29.13 -13.50 0.48
CA THR A 49 -30.58 -13.39 0.29
C THR A 49 -31.21 -12.71 1.51
N ILE A 50 -32.08 -11.75 1.26
CA ILE A 50 -32.86 -11.03 2.28
C ILE A 50 -34.32 -11.44 2.13
N ILE A 51 -35.05 -11.54 3.23
CA ILE A 51 -36.49 -11.77 3.21
C ILE A 51 -37.19 -10.50 3.69
N LEU A 52 -37.99 -9.91 2.81
CA LEU A 52 -38.89 -8.80 3.15
C LEU A 52 -40.26 -9.37 3.52
N ASN A 53 -40.66 -9.19 4.77
CA ASN A 53 -42.00 -9.54 5.25
C ASN A 53 -42.89 -8.32 5.07
N VAL A 54 -43.99 -8.51 4.35
CA VAL A 54 -44.97 -7.46 4.04
C VAL A 54 -46.31 -7.87 4.65
N GLN A 55 -46.90 -6.96 5.43
CA GLN A 55 -48.24 -7.12 5.97
C GLN A 55 -49.11 -5.92 5.58
N TYR A 56 -50.18 -6.18 4.85
CA TYR A 56 -51.14 -5.17 4.40
C TYR A 56 -52.07 -4.74 5.54
N PRO A 57 -52.16 -3.43 5.85
CA PRO A 57 -53.24 -2.90 6.66
C PRO A 57 -54.57 -2.91 5.88
N PRO A 58 -55.72 -2.83 6.58
CA PRO A 58 -57.04 -2.85 5.96
C PRO A 58 -57.26 -1.69 4.97
N ASP A 59 -56.62 -0.54 5.20
CA ASP A 59 -56.72 0.67 4.38
C ASP A 59 -55.58 0.81 3.37
N TYR A 60 -54.73 -0.21 3.16
CA TYR A 60 -53.72 -0.17 2.08
C TYR A 60 -54.40 -0.07 0.69
N PRO A 61 -53.94 0.80 -0.23
CA PRO A 61 -52.66 1.55 -0.23
C PRO A 61 -52.69 2.96 0.42
N ASP A 62 -53.79 3.39 1.03
CA ASP A 62 -53.89 4.66 1.75
C ASP A 62 -53.20 4.64 3.13
N GLU A 63 -52.92 3.46 3.68
CA GLU A 63 -52.12 3.25 4.89
C GLU A 63 -50.85 2.44 4.58
N ALA A 64 -49.72 2.83 5.18
CA ALA A 64 -48.44 2.19 4.95
C ALA A 64 -48.41 0.71 5.39
N PRO A 65 -47.81 -0.20 4.57
CA PRO A 65 -47.67 -1.59 4.96
C PRO A 65 -46.73 -1.74 6.16
N ARG A 66 -46.96 -2.77 6.96
CA ARG A 66 -46.01 -3.16 8.02
C ARG A 66 -44.92 -3.99 7.40
N LEU A 67 -43.68 -3.52 7.53
CA LEU A 67 -42.51 -4.11 6.91
C LEU A 67 -41.57 -4.65 7.98
N ASP A 68 -41.05 -5.85 7.75
CA ASP A 68 -39.98 -6.43 8.56
C ASP A 68 -38.94 -7.08 7.66
N ILE A 69 -37.66 -6.89 7.98
CA ILE A 69 -36.55 -7.48 7.24
C ILE A 69 -35.96 -8.63 8.07
N SER A 70 -35.83 -9.78 7.45
CA SER A 70 -35.24 -10.99 8.03
C SER A 70 -34.29 -11.67 7.04
N GLN A 71 -33.59 -12.70 7.52
CA GLN A 71 -32.67 -13.51 6.72
C GLN A 71 -33.12 -14.98 6.74
N PRO A 72 -32.88 -15.74 5.67
CA PRO A 72 -33.18 -17.16 5.66
C PRO A 72 -32.42 -17.88 6.78
N PRO A 73 -33.00 -18.91 7.42
CA PRO A 73 -32.39 -19.58 8.57
C PRO A 73 -31.05 -20.27 8.26
N ASN A 74 -30.82 -20.61 6.98
CA ASN A 74 -29.58 -21.23 6.49
C ASN A 74 -28.71 -20.23 5.71
N ALA A 75 -28.96 -18.91 5.81
CA ALA A 75 -28.17 -17.92 5.09
C ALA A 75 -26.71 -17.96 5.54
N ALA A 76 -25.79 -18.02 4.58
CA ALA A 76 -24.38 -17.79 4.84
C ALA A 76 -24.19 -16.35 5.36
N LYS A 77 -23.37 -16.21 6.41
CA LYS A 77 -23.04 -14.87 6.92
C LYS A 77 -22.18 -14.16 5.90
N HIS A 78 -22.69 -13.07 5.34
CA HIS A 78 -21.93 -12.25 4.41
C HIS A 78 -20.94 -11.36 5.18
N PRO A 79 -19.66 -11.24 4.77
CA PRO A 79 -18.65 -10.48 5.50
C PRO A 79 -18.95 -8.97 5.56
N PHE A 80 -19.79 -8.46 4.66
CA PHE A 80 -20.11 -7.05 4.53
C PHE A 80 -21.58 -6.71 4.81
N LEU A 81 -22.43 -7.68 5.16
CA LEU A 81 -23.84 -7.42 5.46
C LEU A 81 -24.25 -8.17 6.72
N ASP A 82 -24.77 -7.45 7.71
CA ASP A 82 -25.37 -8.03 8.90
C ASP A 82 -26.81 -7.50 9.04
N ILE A 83 -27.79 -8.38 8.82
CA ILE A 83 -29.20 -7.98 8.85
C ILE A 83 -29.64 -7.47 10.23
N GLN A 84 -29.00 -7.86 11.33
CA GLN A 84 -29.38 -7.34 12.65
C GLN A 84 -28.96 -5.87 12.82
N ASP A 85 -27.75 -5.52 12.37
CA ASP A 85 -27.25 -4.15 12.44
C ASP A 85 -27.84 -3.26 11.33
N ASP A 86 -28.02 -3.80 10.13
CA ASP A 86 -28.41 -3.04 8.93
C ASP A 86 -29.91 -2.86 8.76
N LYS A 87 -30.74 -3.71 9.39
CA LYS A 87 -32.21 -3.66 9.28
C LYS A 87 -32.78 -2.28 9.60
N ALA A 88 -32.29 -1.62 10.65
CA ALA A 88 -32.81 -0.30 11.03
C ALA A 88 -32.53 0.76 9.94
N ARG A 89 -31.35 0.70 9.31
CA ARG A 89 -30.97 1.59 8.20
C ARG A 89 -31.80 1.30 6.95
N LEU A 90 -31.98 0.02 6.61
CA LEU A 90 -32.79 -0.40 5.47
C LEU A 90 -34.27 0.01 5.64
N LEU A 91 -34.87 -0.24 6.81
CA LEU A 91 -36.24 0.19 7.10
C LEU A 91 -36.40 1.71 7.10
N SER A 92 -35.39 2.44 7.58
CA SER A 92 -35.39 3.91 7.51
C SER A 92 -35.37 4.41 6.07
N ALA A 93 -34.60 3.77 5.18
CA ALA A 93 -34.53 4.14 3.76
C ALA A 93 -35.88 3.92 3.03
N LEU A 94 -36.70 2.97 3.49
CA LEU A 94 -38.03 2.74 2.94
C LEU A 94 -39.04 3.83 3.35
N SER A 95 -38.79 4.57 4.43
CA SER A 95 -39.75 5.56 4.94
C SER A 95 -40.03 6.66 3.91
N ASP A 96 -38.98 7.15 3.24
CA ASP A 96 -39.11 8.15 2.18
C ASP A 96 -39.88 7.57 0.98
N THR A 97 -39.55 6.35 0.55
CA THR A 97 -40.24 5.68 -0.56
C THR A 97 -41.72 5.42 -0.23
N ILE A 98 -42.06 5.07 1.00
CA ILE A 98 -43.45 4.89 1.43
C ILE A 98 -44.21 6.21 1.31
N GLU A 99 -43.65 7.31 1.83
CA GLU A 99 -44.32 8.62 1.80
C GLU A 99 -44.58 9.09 0.36
N GLU A 100 -43.62 8.87 -0.55
CA GLU A 100 -43.75 9.22 -1.97
C GLU A 100 -44.79 8.38 -2.73
N ASN A 101 -45.04 7.14 -2.29
CA ASN A 101 -45.92 6.18 -2.97
C ASN A 101 -47.23 5.92 -2.19
N MET A 102 -47.60 6.78 -1.24
CA MET A 102 -48.89 6.69 -0.54
C MET A 102 -50.06 6.82 -1.52
N GLY A 103 -51.08 5.98 -1.36
CA GLY A 103 -52.27 5.97 -2.24
C GLY A 103 -52.07 5.21 -3.55
N MET A 104 -50.97 4.47 -3.70
CA MET A 104 -50.73 3.55 -4.82
C MET A 104 -50.01 2.27 -4.38
N ALA A 105 -50.07 1.24 -5.22
CA ALA A 105 -49.31 0.01 -5.06
C ALA A 105 -47.80 0.31 -5.00
N MET A 106 -47.16 0.00 -3.87
CA MET A 106 -45.78 0.40 -3.57
C MET A 106 -44.85 -0.78 -3.26
N VAL A 107 -45.34 -2.01 -3.13
CA VAL A 107 -44.52 -3.15 -2.66
C VAL A 107 -43.37 -3.45 -3.60
N PHE A 108 -43.60 -3.40 -4.92
CA PHE A 108 -42.52 -3.60 -5.90
C PHE A 108 -41.40 -2.54 -5.75
N THR A 109 -41.79 -1.28 -5.54
CA THR A 109 -40.84 -0.19 -5.30
C THR A 109 -40.08 -0.43 -4.00
N LEU A 110 -40.76 -0.86 -2.93
CA LEU A 110 -40.13 -1.17 -1.65
C LEU A 110 -39.13 -2.33 -1.77
N VAL A 111 -39.48 -3.39 -2.50
CA VAL A 111 -38.56 -4.51 -2.78
C VAL A 111 -37.30 -4.01 -3.49
N SER A 112 -37.47 -3.15 -4.50
CA SER A 112 -36.35 -2.56 -5.25
C SER A 112 -35.49 -1.68 -4.34
N THR A 113 -36.08 -0.81 -3.52
CA THR A 113 -35.36 0.04 -2.57
C THR A 113 -34.59 -0.77 -1.53
N VAL A 114 -35.16 -1.89 -1.01
CA VAL A 114 -34.44 -2.79 -0.10
C VAL A 114 -33.25 -3.44 -0.80
N LYS A 115 -33.45 -3.94 -2.02
CA LYS A 115 -32.40 -4.58 -2.82
C LYS A 115 -31.23 -3.62 -3.05
N ASP A 116 -31.51 -2.46 -3.63
CA ASP A 116 -30.52 -1.44 -3.94
C ASP A 116 -29.81 -0.94 -2.67
N GLY A 117 -30.55 -0.73 -1.58
CA GLY A 117 -30.00 -0.32 -0.30
C GLY A 117 -29.04 -1.35 0.30
N ALA A 118 -29.35 -2.65 0.18
CA ALA A 118 -28.49 -3.71 0.67
C ALA A 118 -27.24 -3.91 -0.19
N GLU A 119 -27.37 -3.84 -1.51
CA GLU A 119 -26.23 -3.89 -2.44
C GLU A 119 -25.30 -2.68 -2.26
N LEU A 120 -25.87 -1.50 -2.03
CA LEU A 120 -25.11 -0.29 -1.71
C LEU A 120 -24.32 -0.46 -0.41
N LEU A 121 -24.93 -0.99 0.65
CA LEU A 121 -24.23 -1.25 1.92
C LEU A 121 -23.04 -2.20 1.75
N ILE A 122 -23.22 -3.25 0.95
CA ILE A 122 -22.16 -4.23 0.67
C ILE A 122 -21.02 -3.55 -0.10
N SER A 123 -21.34 -2.82 -1.17
CA SER A 123 -20.34 -2.15 -1.99
C SER A 123 -19.60 -1.04 -1.23
N GLU A 124 -20.28 -0.25 -0.39
CA GLU A 124 -19.68 0.77 0.47
C GLU A 124 -18.64 0.16 1.43
N ARG A 125 -19.01 -0.95 2.09
CA ARG A 125 -18.13 -1.63 3.06
C ARG A 125 -16.96 -2.35 2.38
N ALA A 126 -17.20 -2.97 1.22
CA ALA A 126 -16.16 -3.59 0.42
C ALA A 126 -15.13 -2.55 -0.03
N THR A 127 -15.60 -1.43 -0.59
CA THR A 127 -14.77 -0.30 -1.02
C THR A 127 -14.00 0.30 0.15
N ALA A 128 -14.64 0.49 1.30
CA ALA A 128 -13.98 1.01 2.50
C ALA A 128 -12.84 0.08 2.97
N LYS A 129 -13.06 -1.24 2.96
CA LYS A 129 -12.03 -2.22 3.34
C LYS A 129 -10.88 -2.23 2.33
N GLN A 130 -11.18 -2.13 1.04
CA GLN A 130 -10.16 -2.05 -0.01
C GLN A 130 -9.33 -0.77 0.13
N ALA A 131 -9.98 0.38 0.32
CA ALA A 131 -9.30 1.66 0.52
C ALA A 131 -8.38 1.66 1.75
N LEU A 132 -8.78 0.99 2.84
CA LEU A 132 -7.92 0.83 4.02
C LEU A 132 -6.67 -0.01 3.71
N LYS A 133 -6.83 -1.13 2.99
CA LYS A 133 -5.70 -1.97 2.55
C LYS A 133 -4.78 -1.20 1.60
N GLU A 134 -5.33 -0.45 0.66
CA GLU A 134 -4.55 0.37 -0.26
C GLU A 134 -3.79 1.47 0.46
N MET A 135 -4.40 2.13 1.45
CA MET A 135 -3.72 3.14 2.27
C MET A 135 -2.59 2.53 3.11
N GLU A 136 -2.78 1.33 3.65
CA GLU A 136 -1.73 0.60 4.38
C GLU A 136 -0.58 0.19 3.45
N ALA A 137 -0.90 -0.33 2.26
CA ALA A 137 0.08 -0.67 1.24
C ALA A 137 0.88 0.55 0.77
N GLN A 138 0.22 1.69 0.52
CA GLN A 138 0.88 2.94 0.16
C GLN A 138 1.83 3.43 1.26
N LYS A 139 1.42 3.39 2.54
CA LYS A 139 2.30 3.77 3.65
C LYS A 139 3.51 2.84 3.79
N ALA A 140 3.33 1.54 3.55
CA ALA A 140 4.42 0.58 3.55
C ALA A 140 5.40 0.87 2.39
N GLU A 141 4.88 1.13 1.19
CA GLU A 141 5.69 1.52 0.02
C GLU A 141 6.43 2.84 0.25
N GLU A 142 5.79 3.85 0.85
CA GLU A 142 6.44 5.10 1.23
C GLU A 142 7.57 4.89 2.24
N GLU A 143 7.40 3.99 3.21
CA GLU A 143 8.45 3.66 4.17
C GLU A 143 9.62 2.91 3.51
N GLU A 144 9.35 1.96 2.63
CA GLU A 144 10.37 1.27 1.84
C GLU A 144 11.09 2.23 0.89
N ASN A 145 10.35 3.09 0.19
CA ASN A 145 10.90 4.11 -0.68
C ASN A 145 11.72 5.14 0.13
N ARG A 146 11.32 5.49 1.36
CA ARG A 146 12.12 6.34 2.25
C ARG A 146 13.40 5.66 2.73
N LYS A 147 13.39 4.34 2.94
CA LYS A 147 14.61 3.56 3.25
C LYS A 147 15.51 3.44 2.02
N PHE A 148 14.93 3.41 0.83
CA PHE A 148 15.66 3.26 -0.43
C PHE A 148 16.17 4.60 -1.01
N GLN A 149 15.47 5.70 -0.77
CA GLN A 149 15.96 7.05 -1.05
C GLN A 149 17.10 7.35 -0.10
N GLY A 150 18.33 7.24 -0.60
CA GLY A 150 19.51 7.77 0.09
C GLY A 150 19.34 9.26 0.41
N GLU A 151 20.08 9.75 1.40
CA GLU A 151 20.07 11.16 1.80
C GLU A 151 20.42 12.04 0.58
N ALA A 152 19.45 12.81 0.10
CA ALA A 152 19.68 13.75 -0.99
C ALA A 152 20.80 14.72 -0.59
N VAL A 153 21.80 14.89 -1.46
CA VAL A 153 22.89 15.85 -1.24
C VAL A 153 22.33 17.26 -1.42
N THR A 154 21.69 17.80 -0.37
CA THR A 154 21.23 19.18 -0.29
C THR A 154 22.42 20.15 -0.29
N ARG A 155 22.20 21.43 -0.61
CA ARG A 155 23.29 22.44 -0.61
C ARG A 155 24.00 22.52 0.75
N GLU A 156 23.26 22.32 1.84
CA GLU A 156 23.81 22.34 3.19
C GLU A 156 24.61 21.08 3.50
N SER A 157 24.13 19.88 3.12
CA SER A 157 24.91 18.65 3.27
C SER A 157 26.13 18.63 2.35
N PHE A 158 26.03 19.20 1.14
CA PHE A 158 27.17 19.41 0.24
C PHE A 158 28.21 20.37 0.81
N LEU A 159 27.80 21.49 1.41
CA LEU A 159 28.73 22.44 2.03
C LEU A 159 29.43 21.82 3.24
N ALA A 160 28.68 21.15 4.11
CA ALA A 160 29.25 20.44 5.26
C ALA A 160 30.20 19.31 4.82
N TRP A 161 29.84 18.56 3.78
CA TRP A 161 30.71 17.55 3.18
C TRP A 161 31.96 18.18 2.55
N ARG A 162 31.80 19.26 1.78
CA ARG A 162 32.91 19.98 1.12
C ARG A 162 33.88 20.56 2.14
N ASP A 163 33.38 21.11 3.24
CA ASP A 163 34.24 21.68 4.29
C ASP A 163 34.97 20.58 5.06
N LYS A 164 34.32 19.44 5.33
CA LYS A 164 35.01 18.23 5.86
C LYS A 164 36.07 17.71 4.87
N PHE A 165 35.73 17.61 3.59
CA PHE A 165 36.65 17.14 2.55
C PHE A 165 37.87 18.06 2.38
N ARG A 166 37.65 19.38 2.37
CA ARG A 166 38.75 20.37 2.31
C ARG A 166 39.64 20.32 3.55
N LYS A 167 39.05 20.08 4.72
CA LYS A 167 39.80 19.91 5.96
C LYS A 167 40.64 18.63 5.91
N GLU A 168 40.08 17.51 5.47
CA GLU A 168 40.80 16.23 5.33
C GLU A 168 41.98 16.34 4.34
N MET A 169 41.77 17.01 3.19
CA MET A 169 42.83 17.28 2.21
C MET A 169 43.94 18.17 2.78
N ALA A 170 43.58 19.22 3.52
CA ALA A 170 44.57 20.10 4.14
C ALA A 170 45.36 19.38 5.25
N GLU A 171 44.71 18.52 6.04
CA GLU A 171 45.37 17.67 7.04
C GLU A 171 46.31 16.66 6.37
N GLU A 172 45.91 16.08 5.23
CA GLU A 172 46.77 15.18 4.46
C GLU A 172 47.98 15.89 3.84
N GLU A 173 47.81 17.10 3.29
CA GLU A 173 48.90 17.92 2.78
C GLU A 173 49.87 18.34 3.89
N GLN A 174 49.36 18.75 5.06
CA GLN A 174 50.20 19.05 6.22
C GLN A 174 51.00 17.82 6.65
N ARG A 175 50.36 16.65 6.75
CA ARG A 175 51.04 15.40 7.08
C ARG A 175 52.14 15.05 6.05
N LYS A 176 51.88 15.24 4.76
CA LYS A 176 52.88 15.02 3.68
C LYS A 176 54.03 16.02 3.75
N LEU A 177 53.78 17.28 4.11
CA LEU A 177 54.82 18.29 4.30
C LEU A 177 55.67 17.97 5.53
N GLU A 178 55.06 17.60 6.66
CA GLU A 178 55.77 17.18 7.87
C GLU A 178 56.61 15.92 7.63
N GLU A 179 56.09 14.97 6.85
CA GLU A 179 56.84 13.77 6.44
C GLU A 179 58.03 14.14 5.55
N LYS A 180 57.83 15.00 4.54
CA LYS A 180 58.92 15.50 3.69
C LYS A 180 59.95 16.30 4.49
N GLU A 181 59.54 17.16 5.41
CA GLU A 181 60.46 17.89 6.28
C GLU A 181 61.20 16.97 7.25
N ALA A 182 60.56 15.89 7.73
CA ALA A 182 61.21 14.87 8.54
C ALA A 182 62.20 14.05 7.71
N GLU A 183 61.89 13.73 6.45
CA GLU A 183 62.81 13.10 5.50
C GLU A 183 63.98 14.02 5.14
N ASP A 184 63.74 15.31 4.88
CA ASP A 184 64.78 16.29 4.59
C ASP A 184 65.68 16.54 5.80
N LYS A 185 65.12 16.59 7.02
CA LYS A 185 65.92 16.64 8.26
C LYS A 185 66.74 15.36 8.45
N LYS A 186 66.18 14.17 8.17
CA LYS A 186 66.92 12.90 8.19
C LYS A 186 68.02 12.87 7.12
N LYS A 187 67.77 13.42 5.92
CA LYS A 187 68.75 13.54 4.82
C LYS A 187 69.86 14.52 5.17
N LYS A 188 69.56 15.69 5.73
CA LYS A 188 70.57 16.67 6.22
C LYS A 188 71.45 16.11 7.33
N VAL A 189 70.89 15.39 8.30
CA VAL A 189 71.67 14.68 9.34
C VAL A 189 72.58 13.60 8.74
N LYS A 190 72.19 13.00 7.60
CA LYS A 190 73.00 12.01 6.88
C LYS A 190 74.07 12.67 5.97
N GLU A 191 73.78 13.84 5.41
CA GLU A 191 74.71 14.63 4.58
C GLU A 191 75.79 15.35 5.40
N GLU A 192 75.47 15.87 6.60
CA GLU A 192 76.49 16.43 7.53
C GLU A 192 77.47 15.35 8.04
N LYS A 193 77.22 14.08 7.74
CA LYS A 193 78.11 12.95 8.06
C LYS A 193 78.93 12.45 6.85
N LYS A 194 78.82 13.08 5.67
CA LYS A 194 79.71 12.81 4.53
C LYS A 194 80.88 13.80 4.56
N LEU A 195 82.01 13.35 5.10
CA LEU A 195 83.32 14.01 5.03
C LEU A 195 83.61 14.43 3.58
N THR A 196 84.06 15.66 3.39
CA THR A 196 84.37 16.18 2.06
C THR A 196 85.58 15.45 1.45
N GLY A 197 85.67 15.35 0.12
CA GLY A 197 86.72 14.57 -0.57
C GLY A 197 88.17 14.93 -0.20
N LYS A 198 88.41 16.14 0.32
CA LYS A 198 89.72 16.55 0.88
C LYS A 198 90.03 15.88 2.22
N GLU A 199 89.03 15.62 3.05
CA GLU A 199 89.16 14.96 4.35
C GLU A 199 89.37 13.44 4.17
N LEU A 200 88.71 12.83 3.17
CA LEU A 200 88.97 11.44 2.75
C LEU A 200 90.42 11.21 2.24
N TRP A 201 91.04 12.23 1.64
CA TRP A 201 92.40 12.14 1.10
C TRP A 201 93.48 12.16 2.20
N GLN A 202 93.29 12.94 3.27
CA GLN A 202 94.22 12.94 4.41
C GLN A 202 94.14 11.66 5.25
N GLN A 203 93.05 10.89 5.17
CA GLN A 203 92.86 9.65 5.94
C GLN A 203 93.20 8.36 5.16
N GLY A 204 93.75 8.47 3.94
CA GLY A 204 94.41 7.33 3.26
C GLY A 204 93.48 6.23 2.74
N LEU A 205 92.27 6.57 2.27
CA LEU A 205 91.27 5.62 1.77
C LEU A 205 90.97 5.76 0.26
N VAL A 206 91.93 6.25 -0.54
CA VAL A 206 91.84 6.36 -2.01
C VAL A 206 92.78 5.35 -2.63
N GLY A 207 92.33 4.10 -2.77
CA GLY A 207 93.16 3.02 -3.30
C GLY A 207 92.40 1.79 -3.78
N LYS A 208 91.08 1.86 -3.98
CA LYS A 208 90.33 0.80 -4.65
C LYS A 208 88.98 1.31 -5.15
N VAL A 209 88.98 1.82 -6.37
CA VAL A 209 87.80 1.88 -7.24
C VAL A 209 88.23 1.13 -8.50
N ASP A 210 87.54 0.03 -8.78
CA ASP A 210 87.40 -0.51 -10.13
C ASP A 210 85.91 -0.34 -10.43
N GLU A 211 85.64 0.49 -11.43
CA GLU A 211 84.34 0.80 -12.05
C GLU A 211 83.99 -0.27 -13.08
N ASP A 212 82.71 -0.64 -13.12
CA ASP A 212 81.85 -0.80 -14.32
C ASP A 212 80.50 -1.36 -13.80
N ASP A 213 79.55 -0.49 -13.43
CA ASP A 213 78.44 0.05 -14.23
C ASP A 213 77.28 -0.97 -14.42
N ASP A 214 76.27 -0.82 -13.55
CA ASP A 214 75.02 -1.58 -13.47
C ASP A 214 73.89 -0.54 -13.56
N ASP A 215 73.33 -0.36 -14.74
CA ASP A 215 72.12 0.41 -15.00
C ASP A 215 71.43 -0.25 -16.20
N ASP A 216 70.28 -0.91 -15.98
CA ASP A 216 69.00 -0.53 -16.61
C ASP A 216 67.85 -1.51 -16.24
N ASP A 217 66.69 -0.91 -16.02
CA ASP A 217 65.34 -1.49 -16.06
C ASP A 217 64.82 -2.42 -14.94
N GLY A 218 64.47 -1.81 -13.81
CA GLY A 218 63.45 -2.30 -12.89
C GLY A 218 62.03 -2.00 -13.37
N LEU A 219 61.49 -2.81 -14.28
CA LEU A 219 60.06 -2.81 -14.65
C LEU A 219 59.46 -4.22 -14.60
N GLU A 220 59.32 -4.79 -13.41
CA GLU A 220 58.46 -5.96 -13.15
C GLU A 220 57.51 -5.69 -11.99
N SER A 221 56.38 -5.02 -12.23
CA SER A 221 55.21 -5.00 -11.31
C SER A 221 53.91 -4.51 -11.99
N MET A 222 53.61 -4.92 -13.23
CA MET A 222 52.30 -4.61 -13.83
C MET A 222 51.61 -5.75 -14.60
N GLU A 223 52.03 -7.00 -14.42
CA GLU A 223 51.39 -8.15 -15.08
C GLU A 223 50.81 -9.16 -14.07
N LYS A 224 49.81 -8.73 -13.27
CA LYS A 224 48.91 -9.63 -12.51
C LYS A 224 47.68 -8.91 -11.93
N LEU A 225 46.90 -8.25 -12.78
CA LEU A 225 45.49 -7.96 -12.47
C LEU A 225 44.63 -8.17 -13.72
N LYS A 226 44.45 -9.45 -14.10
CA LYS A 226 43.30 -9.84 -14.92
C LYS A 226 42.08 -9.88 -14.02
N ILE A 227 41.28 -8.83 -14.16
CA ILE A 227 39.87 -8.72 -13.77
C ILE A 227 39.13 -9.96 -14.30
N GLN A 228 38.53 -10.75 -13.41
CA GLN A 228 37.46 -11.68 -13.77
C GLN A 228 36.13 -10.90 -13.73
N PRO A 229 35.34 -10.86 -14.81
CA PRO A 229 33.95 -10.47 -14.71
C PRO A 229 33.17 -11.59 -14.02
N ALA A 230 32.46 -11.23 -12.96
CA ALA A 230 31.46 -12.07 -12.33
C ALA A 230 30.30 -12.32 -13.30
N ALA A 231 29.92 -13.59 -13.44
CA ALA A 231 28.62 -14.03 -13.95
C ALA A 231 27.97 -14.88 -12.86
#